data_AF-A0A536ZXC9-F1
#
_entry.id   AF-A0A536ZXC9-F1
#
_cell.length_a   1.000
_cell.length_b   1.000
_cell.length_c   1.000
_cell.angle_alpha   90.00
_cell.angle_beta   90.00
_cell.angle_gamma   90.00
#
_symmetry.space_group_name_H-M   'P 1'
#
loop_
_entity.id
_entity.type
_entity.pdbx_description
1 polymer ?
#
loop_
_entity_poly.entity_id
_entity_poly.type
_entity_poly.pdbx_seq_one_letter_code
_entity_poly.pdbx_strand_id
1 'polypeptide(L)'
;MFRALVLELMPLLTALFVALRSGAAISSEIALMRIAGEFEDLPSAGIEPFEREFVPRVAAAATSVFALTALACVFLVARSYLLMYGPSPWGFSPFTRTVASVFTPLALGGLGVKCVAFGAVVAVIPISAGLDATRDAKSVPVAVMGGMVRLFFALGLIEILALALKYV
;
A
#
# COMPACT_ATOMS: atom_id res chain seq x y z
N MET A 1 11.98 -13.38 -16.50
CA MET A 1 10.65 -12.79 -16.79
C MET A 1 9.62 -13.06 -15.68
N PHE A 2 9.27 -14.32 -15.36
CA PHE A 2 8.24 -14.64 -14.34
C PHE A 2 8.52 -14.06 -12.94
N ARG A 3 9.79 -14.09 -12.49
CA ARG A 3 10.19 -13.52 -11.18
C ARG A 3 9.92 -12.03 -11.04
N ALA A 4 10.27 -11.27 -12.08
CA ALA A 4 10.06 -9.84 -12.09
C ALA A 4 8.56 -9.54 -12.05
N LEU A 5 7.74 -10.23 -12.85
CA LEU A 5 6.30 -9.99 -12.83
C LEU A 5 5.69 -10.16 -11.43
N VAL A 6 6.05 -11.23 -10.72
CA VAL A 6 5.49 -11.50 -9.38
C VAL A 6 5.98 -10.50 -8.33
N LEU A 7 7.27 -10.19 -8.29
CA LEU A 7 7.85 -9.34 -7.24
C LEU A 7 7.64 -7.85 -7.48
N GLU A 8 7.34 -7.46 -8.71
CA GLU A 8 7.09 -6.06 -9.09
C GLU A 8 5.58 -5.77 -9.08
N LEU A 9 4.76 -6.63 -9.69
CA LEU A 9 3.33 -6.38 -9.84
C LEU A 9 2.52 -6.66 -8.56
N MET A 10 2.90 -7.66 -7.75
CA MET A 10 2.10 -8.02 -6.56
C MET A 10 2.04 -6.88 -5.53
N PRO A 11 3.15 -6.23 -5.13
CA PRO A 11 3.11 -5.09 -4.21
C PRO A 11 2.30 -3.91 -4.74
N LEU A 12 2.38 -3.64 -6.05
CA LEU A 12 1.59 -2.58 -6.67
C LEU A 12 0.10 -2.89 -6.58
N LEU A 13 -0.31 -4.12 -6.92
CA LEU A 13 -1.71 -4.52 -6.89
C LEU A 13 -2.28 -4.53 -5.46
N THR A 14 -1.51 -4.98 -4.48
CA THR A 14 -1.94 -4.96 -3.07
C THR A 14 -2.05 -3.53 -2.55
N ALA A 15 -1.08 -2.65 -2.87
CA ALA A 15 -1.14 -1.23 -2.56
C ALA A 15 -2.35 -0.55 -3.19
N LEU A 16 -2.63 -0.87 -4.46
CA LEU A 16 -3.81 -0.38 -5.19
C LEU A 16 -5.11 -0.80 -4.51
N PHE A 17 -5.19 -2.05 -4.04
CA PHE A 17 -6.36 -2.55 -3.34
C PHE A 17 -6.59 -1.85 -2.00
N VAL A 18 -5.52 -1.65 -1.22
CA VAL A 18 -5.58 -0.89 0.05
C VAL A 18 -5.95 0.57 -0.22
N ALA A 19 -5.37 1.19 -1.25
CA ALA A 19 -5.74 2.54 -1.70
C ALA A 19 -7.23 2.64 -2.03
N LEU A 20 -7.74 1.72 -2.84
CA LEU A 20 -9.14 1.73 -3.28
C LEU A 20 -10.11 1.56 -2.10
N ARG A 21 -9.81 0.63 -1.18
CA ARG A 21 -10.69 0.34 -0.04
C ARG A 21 -10.59 1.40 1.06
N SER A 22 -9.37 1.76 1.43
CA SER A 22 -9.10 2.55 2.64
C SER A 22 -8.72 4.00 2.33
N GLY A 23 -8.18 4.30 1.15
CA GLY A 23 -7.75 5.66 0.80
C GLY A 23 -8.90 6.66 0.79
N ALA A 24 -10.03 6.32 0.15
CA ALA A 24 -11.20 7.19 0.16
C ALA A 24 -11.78 7.39 1.58
N ALA A 25 -11.78 6.33 2.38
CA ALA A 25 -12.24 6.38 3.77
C ALA A 25 -11.34 7.30 4.62
N ILE A 26 -10.01 7.14 4.54
CA ILE A 26 -9.04 8.00 5.24
C ILE A 26 -9.23 9.46 4.82
N SER A 27 -9.34 9.73 3.53
CA SER A 27 -9.53 11.11 3.04
C SER A 27 -10.85 11.72 3.53
N SER A 28 -11.93 10.95 3.53
CA SER A 28 -13.23 11.41 4.02
C SER A 28 -13.24 11.68 5.53
N GLU A 29 -12.57 10.83 6.31
CA GLU A 29 -12.47 10.99 7.77
C GLU A 29 -11.70 12.27 8.12
N ILE A 30 -10.54 12.49 7.48
CA ILE A 30 -9.74 13.71 7.65
C ILE A 30 -10.51 14.95 7.19
N ALA A 31 -11.25 14.88 6.08
CA ALA A 31 -12.07 15.99 5.62
C ALA A 31 -13.20 16.33 6.61
N LEU A 32 -13.83 15.31 7.22
CA LEU A 32 -14.85 15.50 8.24
C LEU A 32 -14.28 16.14 9.52
N MET A 33 -13.13 15.67 10.00
CA MET A 33 -12.42 16.29 11.14
C MET A 33 -12.11 17.77 10.86
N ARG A 34 -11.74 18.10 9.62
CA ARG A 34 -11.47 19.48 9.19
C ARG A 34 -12.72 20.35 9.13
N ILE A 35 -13.85 19.80 8.68
CA ILE A 35 -15.14 20.52 8.71
C ILE A 35 -15.62 20.74 10.14
N ALA A 36 -15.40 19.75 11.01
CA ALA A 36 -15.74 19.82 12.43
C ALA A 36 -14.83 20.75 13.24
N GLY A 37 -13.68 21.16 12.70
CA GLY A 37 -12.72 22.04 13.39
C GLY A 37 -11.82 21.32 14.41
N GLU A 38 -11.77 19.99 14.36
CA GLU A 38 -11.02 19.20 15.35
C GLU A 38 -9.51 19.46 15.30
N PHE A 39 -8.97 19.81 14.12
CA PHE A 39 -7.56 20.14 13.96
C PHE A 39 -7.17 21.45 14.66
N GLU A 40 -8.10 22.39 14.79
CA GLU A 40 -7.92 23.65 15.50
C GLU A 40 -8.11 23.51 17.02
N ASP A 41 -8.93 22.54 17.44
CA ASP A 41 -9.17 22.27 18.86
C ASP A 41 -8.02 21.49 19.53
N LEU A 42 -7.35 20.61 18.78
CA LEU A 42 -6.27 19.75 19.28
C LEU A 42 -5.05 20.51 19.87
N PRO A 43 -4.53 21.58 19.24
CA PRO A 43 -3.46 22.39 19.82
C PRO A 43 -3.86 23.03 21.16
N SER A 44 -5.15 23.36 21.34
CA SER A 44 -5.68 23.93 22.59
C SER A 44 -5.65 22.92 23.74
N ALA A 45 -5.63 21.62 23.43
CA ALA A 45 -5.45 20.52 24.39
C ALA A 45 -3.97 20.10 24.58
N GLY A 46 -3.02 20.78 23.93
CA GLY A 46 -1.59 20.43 23.97
C GLY A 46 -1.23 19.18 23.18
N ILE A 47 -2.07 18.77 22.22
CA ILE A 47 -1.87 17.56 21.40
C ILE A 47 -1.46 17.99 19.99
N GLU A 48 -0.35 17.44 19.49
CA GLU A 48 0.02 17.62 18.08
C GLU A 48 -0.88 16.75 17.17
N PRO A 49 -1.71 17.36 16.29
CA PRO A 49 -2.66 16.61 15.47
C PRO A 49 -1.96 15.63 14.53
N PHE A 50 -0.80 16.01 14.00
CA PHE A 50 -0.02 15.20 13.08
C PHE A 50 0.53 13.94 13.76
N GLU A 51 1.12 14.04 14.94
CA GLU A 51 1.66 12.85 15.62
C GLU A 51 0.55 11.86 16.00
N ARG A 52 -0.61 12.38 16.43
CA ARG A 52 -1.74 11.55 16.85
C ARG A 52 -2.43 10.82 15.69
N GLU A 53 -2.62 11.48 14.55
CA GLU A 53 -3.38 10.91 13.43
C GLU A 53 -2.50 10.33 12.33
N PHE A 54 -1.41 11.02 11.97
CA PHE A 54 -0.63 10.68 10.78
C PHE A 54 0.23 9.43 10.99
N VAL A 55 1.01 9.39 12.07
CA VAL A 55 1.94 8.30 12.37
C VAL A 55 1.23 6.94 12.45
N PRO A 56 0.15 6.76 13.22
CA PRO A 56 -0.51 5.46 13.29
C PRO A 56 -1.16 5.06 11.97
N ARG A 57 -1.70 6.00 11.19
CA ARG A 57 -2.30 5.71 9.87
C ARG A 57 -1.26 5.25 8.85
N VAL A 58 -0.09 5.90 8.82
CA VAL A 58 1.04 5.49 7.96
C VAL A 58 1.54 4.10 8.35
N ALA A 59 1.72 3.84 9.65
CA ALA A 59 2.13 2.52 10.14
C ALA A 59 1.08 1.43 9.81
N ALA A 60 -0.21 1.73 9.99
CA ALA A 60 -1.31 0.82 9.66
C ALA A 60 -1.37 0.53 8.15
N ALA A 61 -1.17 1.53 7.29
CA ALA A 61 -1.16 1.35 5.85
C ALA A 61 0.06 0.53 5.39
N ALA A 62 1.26 0.82 5.90
CA ALA A 62 2.47 0.06 5.60
C ALA A 62 2.36 -1.41 6.02
N THR A 63 1.88 -1.66 7.24
CA THR A 63 1.67 -3.03 7.74
C THR A 63 0.59 -3.77 6.94
N SER A 64 -0.50 -3.08 6.56
CA SER A 64 -1.57 -3.65 5.74
C SER A 64 -1.08 -4.03 4.34
N VAL A 65 -0.36 -3.15 3.65
CA VAL A 65 0.20 -3.43 2.31
C VAL A 65 1.20 -4.58 2.39
N PHE A 66 2.08 -4.58 3.38
CA PHE A 66 3.04 -5.67 3.58
C PHE A 66 2.35 -7.01 3.84
N ALA A 67 1.40 -7.06 4.77
CA ALA A 67 0.67 -8.27 5.12
C ALA A 67 -0.14 -8.81 3.94
N LEU A 68 -0.84 -7.94 3.21
CA LEU A 68 -1.63 -8.33 2.04
C LEU A 68 -0.74 -8.85 0.91
N THR A 69 0.43 -8.24 0.71
CA THR A 69 1.43 -8.71 -0.26
C THR A 69 1.97 -10.08 0.12
N ALA A 70 2.35 -10.27 1.38
CA ALA A 70 2.83 -11.55 1.88
C ALA A 70 1.78 -12.65 1.70
N LEU A 71 0.52 -12.38 2.05
CA LEU A 71 -0.60 -13.30 1.82
C LEU A 71 -0.78 -13.61 0.34
N ALA A 72 -0.77 -12.60 -0.53
CA ALA A 72 -0.88 -12.80 -1.97
C ALA A 72 0.26 -13.70 -2.51
N CYS A 73 1.49 -13.50 -2.05
CA CYS A 73 2.63 -14.36 -2.40
C CYS A 73 2.43 -15.80 -1.92
N VAL A 74 1.94 -16.02 -0.70
CA VAL A 74 1.64 -17.37 -0.17
C VAL A 74 0.58 -18.06 -1.02
N PHE A 75 -0.53 -17.37 -1.34
CA PHE A 75 -1.57 -17.92 -2.20
C PHE A 75 -1.05 -18.25 -3.61
N LEU A 76 -0.21 -17.39 -4.18
CA LEU A 76 0.38 -17.63 -5.50
C LEU A 76 1.30 -18.85 -5.50
N VAL A 77 2.13 -19.01 -4.46
CA VAL A 77 3.01 -20.17 -4.30
C VAL A 77 2.18 -21.45 -4.10
N ALA A 78 1.15 -21.42 -3.27
CA ALA A 78 0.27 -22.57 -3.06
C ALA A 78 -0.49 -22.96 -4.34
N ARG A 79 -1.05 -21.97 -5.06
CA ARG A 79 -1.75 -22.20 -6.32
C ARG A 79 -0.83 -22.71 -7.42
N SER A 80 0.38 -22.18 -7.54
CA SER A 80 1.35 -22.65 -8.54
C SER A 80 1.81 -24.08 -8.27
N TYR A 81 1.96 -24.50 -7.00
CA TYR A 81 2.21 -25.89 -6.66
C TYR A 81 1.07 -26.80 -7.12
N LEU A 82 -0.17 -26.44 -6.77
CA LEU A 82 -1.35 -27.24 -7.08
C LEU A 82 -1.58 -27.37 -8.59
N LEU A 83 -1.31 -26.31 -9.36
CA LEU A 83 -1.43 -26.34 -10.82
C LEU A 83 -0.36 -27.21 -11.48
N MET A 84 0.85 -27.25 -10.93
CA MET A 84 1.99 -27.93 -11.56
C MET A 84 2.08 -29.42 -11.16
N TYR A 85 1.78 -29.75 -9.91
CA TYR A 85 1.93 -31.10 -9.35
C TYR A 85 0.63 -31.72 -8.85
N GLY A 86 -0.49 -30.98 -8.83
CA GLY A 86 -1.71 -31.44 -8.20
C GLY A 86 -1.55 -31.66 -6.69
N PRO A 87 -2.31 -32.58 -6.08
CA PRO A 87 -2.15 -32.95 -4.66
C PRO A 87 -0.93 -33.85 -4.41
N SER A 88 -0.12 -34.14 -5.43
CA SER A 88 1.02 -35.05 -5.34
C SER A 88 2.15 -34.44 -4.50
N PRO A 89 2.70 -35.12 -3.48
CA PRO A 89 3.82 -34.62 -2.67
C PRO A 89 5.18 -34.74 -3.37
N TRP A 90 5.26 -35.48 -4.48
CA TRP A 90 6.52 -35.81 -5.17
C TRP A 90 7.21 -34.60 -5.80
N GLY A 91 6.48 -33.49 -6.02
CA GLY A 91 6.99 -32.23 -6.56
C GLY A 91 7.60 -31.28 -5.53
N PHE A 92 7.51 -31.56 -4.23
CA PHE A 92 7.82 -30.59 -3.17
C PHE A 92 9.29 -30.13 -3.17
N SER A 93 10.24 -31.06 -3.26
CA SER A 93 11.68 -30.76 -3.26
C SER A 93 12.13 -29.90 -4.46
N PRO A 94 11.78 -30.22 -5.73
CA PRO A 94 12.14 -29.35 -6.86
C PRO A 94 11.38 -28.01 -6.85
N PHE A 95 10.13 -27.99 -6.40
CA PHE A 95 9.33 -26.77 -6.33
C PHE A 95 9.89 -25.77 -5.30
N THR A 96 10.18 -26.21 -4.08
CA THR A 96 10.73 -25.36 -3.01
C THR A 96 12.06 -24.72 -3.40
N ARG A 97 12.95 -25.44 -4.08
CA ARG A 97 14.19 -24.85 -4.65
C ARG A 97 13.92 -23.77 -5.69
N THR A 98 12.90 -23.97 -6.52
CA THR A 98 12.49 -22.99 -7.53
C THR A 98 11.94 -21.73 -6.85
N VAL A 99 11.09 -21.88 -5.83
CA VAL A 99 10.54 -20.77 -5.03
C VAL A 99 11.64 -20.03 -4.28
N ALA A 100 12.54 -20.75 -3.59
CA ALA A 100 13.63 -20.15 -2.82
C ALA A 100 14.56 -19.30 -3.70
N SER A 101 14.79 -19.72 -4.94
CA SER A 101 15.59 -18.93 -5.86
C SER A 101 14.84 -17.68 -6.36
N VAL A 102 13.50 -17.63 -6.30
CA VAL A 102 12.69 -16.43 -6.58
C VAL A 102 12.75 -15.45 -5.41
N PHE A 103 12.47 -15.95 -4.21
CA PHE A 103 12.43 -15.17 -2.97
C PHE A 103 13.79 -15.16 -2.28
N THR A 104 14.80 -14.65 -2.99
CA THR A 104 16.12 -14.43 -2.40
C THR A 104 16.04 -13.38 -1.28
N PRO A 105 16.97 -13.36 -0.31
CA PRO A 105 16.99 -12.34 0.74
C PRO A 105 17.01 -10.91 0.21
N LEU A 106 17.72 -10.67 -0.90
CA LEU A 106 17.74 -9.37 -1.57
C LEU A 106 16.38 -9.02 -2.19
N ALA A 107 15.71 -10.00 -2.81
CA ALA A 107 14.37 -9.80 -3.35
C ALA A 107 13.33 -9.51 -2.25
N LEU A 108 13.40 -10.22 -1.12
CA LEU A 108 12.54 -9.98 0.04
C LEU A 108 12.81 -8.61 0.69
N GLY A 109 14.08 -8.20 0.78
CA GLY A 109 14.45 -6.86 1.24
C GLY A 109 13.87 -5.76 0.35
N GLY A 110 14.04 -5.89 -0.97
CA GLY A 110 13.46 -4.95 -1.94
C GLY A 110 11.93 -4.92 -1.90
N LEU A 111 11.30 -6.09 -1.74
CA LEU A 111 9.85 -6.21 -1.55
C LEU A 111 9.37 -5.47 -0.30
N GLY A 112 10.07 -5.64 0.83
CA GLY A 112 9.74 -4.97 2.08
C GLY A 112 9.82 -3.45 1.97
N VAL A 113 10.91 -2.94 1.38
CA VAL A 113 11.09 -1.49 1.14
C VAL A 113 9.97 -0.94 0.25
N LYS A 114 9.62 -1.64 -0.83
CA LYS A 114 8.49 -1.25 -1.69
C LYS A 114 7.17 -1.20 -0.93
N CYS A 115 6.85 -2.22 -0.15
CA CYS A 115 5.61 -2.26 0.64
C CYS A 115 5.51 -1.08 1.61
N VAL A 116 6.62 -0.71 2.27
CA VAL A 116 6.66 0.46 3.16
C VAL A 116 6.46 1.76 2.39
N ALA A 117 7.16 1.94 1.27
CA ALA A 117 7.00 3.12 0.42
C ALA A 117 5.55 3.26 -0.10
N PHE A 118 4.96 2.17 -0.59
CA PHE A 118 3.57 2.16 -1.02
C PHE A 118 2.59 2.45 0.11
N GLY A 119 2.74 1.79 1.26
CA GLY A 119 1.88 2.04 2.41
C GLY A 119 1.97 3.47 2.92
N ALA A 120 3.16 4.07 2.91
CA ALA A 120 3.33 5.48 3.24
C ALA A 120 2.52 6.36 2.31
N VAL A 121 2.63 6.19 0.99
CA VAL A 121 1.90 7.00 0.01
C VAL A 121 0.38 6.77 0.10
N VAL A 122 -0.06 5.54 0.35
CA VAL A 122 -1.47 5.17 0.56
C VAL A 122 -2.07 5.85 1.79
N ALA A 123 -1.28 6.23 2.80
CA ALA A 123 -1.75 7.04 3.92
C ALA A 123 -1.59 8.55 3.65
N VAL A 124 -0.40 8.97 3.22
CA VAL A 124 -0.01 10.39 3.09
C VAL A 124 -0.90 11.13 2.09
N ILE A 125 -1.13 10.56 0.91
CA ILE A 125 -1.87 11.26 -0.14
C ILE A 125 -3.35 11.46 0.25
N PRO A 126 -4.08 10.44 0.72
CA PRO A 126 -5.44 10.63 1.22
C PRO A 126 -5.55 11.62 2.38
N ILE A 127 -4.58 11.63 3.30
CA ILE A 127 -4.55 12.61 4.38
C ILE A 127 -4.38 14.03 3.81
N SER A 128 -3.42 14.23 2.90
CA SER A 128 -3.22 15.53 2.25
C SER A 128 -4.47 16.00 1.50
N ALA A 129 -5.15 15.08 0.80
CA ALA A 129 -6.38 15.39 0.09
C ALA A 129 -7.54 15.74 1.03
N GLY A 130 -7.66 15.05 2.16
CA GLY A 130 -8.65 15.40 3.19
C GLY A 130 -8.37 16.76 3.83
N LEU A 131 -7.08 17.10 4.01
CA LEU A 131 -6.67 18.42 4.49
C LEU A 131 -6.90 19.52 3.45
N ASP A 132 -6.90 19.23 2.15
CA ASP A 132 -7.23 20.21 1.11
C ASP A 132 -8.74 20.55 1.07
N ALA A 133 -9.61 19.81 1.78
CA ALA A 133 -11.04 20.07 1.81
C ALA A 133 -11.38 21.42 2.48
N THR A 134 -12.40 22.10 1.97
CA THR A 134 -12.93 23.33 2.58
C THR A 134 -13.92 22.99 3.70
N ARG A 135 -14.33 23.97 4.50
CA ARG A 135 -15.35 23.78 5.56
C ARG A 135 -16.78 23.57 5.00
N ASP A 136 -16.94 23.41 3.69
CA ASP A 136 -18.20 23.01 3.07
C ASP A 136 -18.21 21.50 2.83
N ALA A 137 -19.25 20.81 3.34
CA ALA A 137 -19.47 19.38 3.13
C ALA A 137 -19.52 18.98 1.65
N LYS A 138 -19.92 19.90 0.76
CA LYS A 138 -19.92 19.66 -0.69
C LYS A 138 -18.51 19.50 -1.28
N SER A 139 -17.48 19.99 -0.60
CA SER A 139 -16.09 19.89 -1.05
C SER A 139 -15.46 18.51 -0.81
N VAL A 140 -16.01 17.72 0.12
CA VAL A 140 -15.45 16.42 0.52
C VAL A 140 -15.31 15.46 -0.65
N PRO A 141 -16.35 15.19 -1.47
CA PRO A 141 -16.23 14.25 -2.58
C PRO A 141 -15.21 14.72 -3.63
N VAL A 142 -15.11 16.03 -3.86
CA VAL A 142 -14.17 16.61 -4.83
C VAL A 142 -12.73 16.41 -4.35
N ALA A 143 -12.46 16.69 -3.08
CA ALA A 143 -11.15 16.50 -2.47
C ALA A 143 -10.73 15.02 -2.45
N VAL A 144 -11.65 14.12 -2.05
CA VAL A 144 -11.41 12.67 -2.03
C VAL A 144 -11.09 12.16 -3.43
N MET A 145 -11.91 12.48 -4.44
CA MET A 145 -11.70 12.00 -5.81
C MET A 145 -10.38 12.55 -6.40
N GLY A 146 -10.08 13.83 -6.19
CA GLY A 146 -8.82 14.43 -6.60
C GLY A 146 -7.60 13.77 -5.93
N GLY A 147 -7.70 13.48 -4.64
CA GLY A 147 -6.70 12.75 -3.87
C GLY A 147 -6.47 11.33 -4.38
N MET A 148 -7.54 10.61 -4.68
CA MET A 148 -7.46 9.24 -5.22
C MET A 148 -6.75 9.20 -6.57
N VAL A 149 -7.01 10.16 -7.46
CA VAL A 149 -6.28 10.27 -8.74
C VAL A 149 -4.79 10.52 -8.50
N ARG A 150 -4.43 11.46 -7.61
CA ARG A 150 -3.02 11.71 -7.24
C ARG A 150 -2.35 10.45 -6.67
N LEU A 151 -3.09 9.68 -5.86
CA LEU A 151 -2.59 8.43 -5.27
C LEU A 151 -2.28 7.38 -6.34
N PHE A 152 -3.17 7.16 -7.31
CA PHE A 152 -2.91 6.23 -8.41
C PHE A 152 -1.66 6.60 -9.22
N PHE A 153 -1.49 7.89 -9.53
CA PHE A 153 -0.29 8.36 -10.23
C PHE A 153 0.98 8.19 -9.39
N ALA A 154 0.93 8.49 -8.09
CA ALA A 154 2.08 8.33 -7.20
C ALA A 154 2.51 6.87 -7.04
N LEU A 155 1.55 5.94 -6.91
CA LEU A 155 1.85 4.50 -6.89
C LEU A 155 2.52 4.04 -8.18
N GLY A 156 2.00 4.49 -9.34
CA GLY A 156 2.61 4.19 -10.64
C GLY A 156 4.03 4.76 -10.78
N LEU A 157 4.24 6.01 -10.33
CA LEU A 157 5.56 6.65 -10.38
C LEU A 157 6.59 5.92 -9.50
N ILE A 158 6.20 5.53 -8.28
CA ILE A 158 7.06 4.75 -7.39
C ILE A 158 7.44 3.42 -8.05
N GLU A 159 6.49 2.75 -8.69
CA GLU A 159 6.77 1.49 -9.36
C GLU A 159 7.74 1.68 -10.53
N ILE A 160 7.52 2.69 -11.38
CA ILE A 160 8.41 3.00 -12.51
C ILE A 160 9.83 3.32 -12.01
N LEU A 161 9.95 4.13 -10.96
CA LEU A 161 11.26 4.49 -10.37
C LEU A 161 11.95 3.27 -9.78
N ALA A 162 11.21 2.42 -9.06
CA ALA A 162 11.78 1.22 -8.46
C ALA A 162 12.21 0.19 -9.51
N LEU A 163 11.47 0.08 -10.62
CA LEU A 163 11.87 -0.69 -11.79
C LEU A 163 13.14 -0.11 -12.40
N ALA A 164 13.17 1.20 -12.68
CA ALA A 164 14.34 1.85 -13.29
C ALA A 164 15.61 1.64 -12.46
N LEU A 165 15.55 1.83 -11.13
CA LEU A 165 16.68 1.60 -10.22
C LEU A 165 17.19 0.16 -10.19
N LYS A 166 16.35 -0.81 -10.53
CA LYS A 166 16.70 -2.24 -10.50
C LYS A 166 17.29 -2.73 -11.82
N TYR A 167 16.99 -2.06 -12.94
CA TYR A 167 17.45 -2.42 -14.28
C TYR A 167 18.58 -1.51 -14.82
N VAL A 168 19.01 -0.52 -14.04
CA VAL A 168 20.24 0.26 -14.24
C VAL A 168 21.37 -0.39 -13.45
#